data_AF-A0A7V5EZI8-F1
#
_entry.id   AF-A0A7V5EZI8-F1
#
_cell.length_a   1.000
_cell.length_b   1.000
_cell.length_c   1.000
_cell.angle_alpha   90.00
_cell.angle_beta   90.00
_cell.angle_gamma   90.00
#
_symmetry.space_group_name_H-M   'P 1'
#
loop_
_entity.id
_entity.type
_entity.pdbx_description
1 polymer ?
#
loop_
_entity_poly.entity_id
_entity_poly.type
_entity_poly.pdbx_seq_one_letter_code
_entity_poly.pdbx_strand_id
1 'polypeptide(L)' 'GTGIPAGIVSEIFNPFVTTKPEGERTGLGLSISYNIVVQGHQGRIEVETEEGEYAEFIITLPK' A
#
# COMPACT_ATOMS: atom_id res chain seq x y z
N GLY A 1 -8.22 -0.90 11.17
CA GLY A 1 -8.26 -2.09 10.28
C GLY A 1 -7.80 -3.29 11.09
N THR A 2 -7.36 -4.38 10.47
CA THR A 2 -6.74 -5.52 11.16
C THR A 2 -5.25 -5.64 10.82
N GLY A 3 -4.63 -4.53 10.41
CA GLY A 3 -3.26 -4.51 9.90
C GLY A 3 -3.00 -5.30 8.62
N ILE A 4 -1.71 -5.39 8.29
CA ILE A 4 -1.17 -6.10 7.12
C ILE A 4 -0.16 -7.14 7.63
N PRO A 5 -0.30 -8.42 7.24
CA PRO A 5 0.66 -9.45 7.60
C PRO A 5 2.07 -9.14 7.08
N ALA A 6 3.09 -9.37 7.91
CA ALA A 6 4.48 -9.06 7.60
C ALA A 6 4.96 -9.67 6.27
N GLY A 7 4.44 -10.85 5.92
CA GLY A 7 4.81 -11.57 4.70
C GLY A 7 4.42 -10.89 3.38
N ILE A 8 3.50 -9.91 3.41
CA ILE A 8 3.04 -9.22 2.18
C ILE A 8 3.37 -7.73 2.17
N VAL A 9 3.87 -7.15 3.26
CA VAL A 9 4.10 -5.69 3.40
C VAL A 9 4.99 -5.13 2.28
N SER A 10 6.03 -5.86 1.88
CA SER A 10 6.93 -5.44 0.79
C SER A 10 6.29 -5.50 -0.60
N GLU A 11 5.18 -6.23 -0.76
CA GLU A 11 4.55 -6.51 -2.04
C GLU A 11 3.26 -5.72 -2.26
N ILE A 12 2.68 -5.09 -1.23
CA ILE A 12 1.37 -4.42 -1.31
C ILE A 12 1.29 -3.29 -2.33
N PHE A 13 2.44 -2.76 -2.78
CA PHE A 13 2.50 -1.72 -3.82
C PHE A 13 2.66 -2.30 -5.23
N ASN A 14 2.85 -3.61 -5.37
CA ASN A 14 2.88 -4.25 -6.67
C ASN A 14 1.47 -4.27 -7.28
N PRO A 15 1.33 -4.04 -8.59
CA PRO A 15 0.04 -4.13 -9.26
C PRO A 15 -0.62 -5.49 -9.04
N PHE A 16 -1.95 -5.47 -8.89
CA PHE A 16 -2.81 -6.66 -8.73
C PHE A 16 -2.67 -7.43 -7.41
N VAL A 17 -1.81 -6.99 -6.49
CA VAL A 17 -1.73 -7.60 -5.15
C VAL A 17 -2.99 -7.26 -4.35
N THR A 18 -3.66 -8.31 -3.85
CA THR A 18 -4.88 -8.21 -3.05
C THR A 18 -5.05 -9.45 -2.19
N THR A 19 -5.57 -9.28 -0.97
CA THR A 19 -6.02 -10.38 -0.09
C THR A 19 -7.50 -10.71 -0.29
N LYS A 20 -8.21 -9.94 -1.13
CA LYS A 20 -9.62 -10.20 -1.46
C LYS A 20 -9.73 -11.33 -2.48
N PRO A 21 -10.82 -12.12 -2.41
CA PRO A 21 -11.10 -13.17 -3.40
C PRO A 21 -11.06 -12.64 -4.84
N GLU A 22 -10.75 -13.54 -5.77
CA GLU A 22 -10.72 -13.23 -7.19
C GLU A 22 -12.05 -12.63 -7.67
N GLY A 23 -11.97 -11.58 -8.47
CA GLY A 23 -13.15 -10.89 -9.02
C GLY A 23 -13.79 -9.84 -8.12
N GLU A 24 -13.45 -9.75 -6.83
CA GLU A 24 -14.01 -8.72 -5.94
C GLU A 24 -13.30 -7.37 -6.07
N ARG A 25 -11.97 -7.37 -6.20
CA ARG A 25 -11.15 -6.16 -6.34
C ARG A 25 -9.92 -6.43 -7.19
N THR A 26 -9.50 -5.43 -7.95
CA THR A 26 -8.40 -5.52 -8.92
C THR A 26 -7.00 -5.40 -8.30
N GLY A 27 -6.87 -5.01 -7.03
CA GLY A 27 -5.55 -4.83 -6.40
C GLY A 27 -4.71 -3.68 -6.98
N LEU A 28 -5.34 -2.66 -7.61
CA LEU A 28 -4.62 -1.57 -8.28
C LEU A 28 -4.45 -0.29 -7.45
N GLY A 29 -5.19 -0.15 -6.35
CA GLY A 29 -5.25 1.12 -5.61
C GLY A 29 -3.88 1.57 -5.09
N LEU A 30 -3.21 0.69 -4.34
CA LEU A 30 -1.91 1.01 -3.73
C LEU A 30 -0.81 1.20 -4.77
N SER A 31 -0.79 0.41 -5.85
CA SER A 31 0.19 0.59 -6.93
C SER A 31 0.01 1.94 -7.65
N ILE A 32 -1.23 2.38 -7.85
CA ILE A 32 -1.51 3.69 -8.45
C ILE A 32 -1.07 4.81 -7.50
N SER A 33 -1.42 4.72 -6.21
CA SER A 33 -1.00 5.70 -5.20
C SER A 33 0.53 5.80 -5.10
N TYR A 34 1.22 4.67 -5.11
CA TYR A 34 2.69 4.63 -5.11
C TYR A 34 3.27 5.34 -6.33
N ASN A 35 2.75 5.06 -7.52
CA ASN A 35 3.20 5.73 -8.74
C ASN A 35 2.95 7.23 -8.70
N ILE A 36 1.77 7.67 -8.25
CA ILE A 36 1.46 9.11 -8.13
C ILE A 36 2.44 9.79 -7.18
N VAL A 37 2.59 9.27 -5.96
CA VAL A 37 3.42 9.91 -4.93
C VAL A 37 4.90 9.84 -5.28
N VAL A 38 5.43 8.64 -5.55
CA VAL A 38 6.87 8.42 -5.68
C VAL A 38 7.37 8.80 -7.07
N GLN A 39 6.68 8.39 -8.13
CA GLN A 39 7.11 8.69 -9.50
C GLN A 39 6.62 10.07 -9.95
N GLY A 40 5.35 10.40 -9.67
CA GLY A 40 4.73 11.65 -10.12
C GLY A 40 5.15 12.88 -9.32
N HIS A 41 5.34 12.73 -8.00
CA HIS A 41 5.64 13.84 -7.10
C HIS A 41 7.01 13.74 -6.41
N GLN A 42 7.82 12.72 -6.72
CA GLN A 42 9.13 12.51 -6.06
C GLN A 42 9.01 12.44 -4.53
N GLY A 43 7.86 12.02 -4.04
CA GLY A 43 7.57 11.82 -2.63
C GLY A 43 7.94 10.42 -2.14
N ARG A 44 7.50 10.12 -0.93
CA ARG A 44 7.71 8.83 -0.26
C ARG A 44 6.39 8.34 0.33
N ILE A 45 6.18 7.03 0.24
CA ILE A 45 5.15 6.32 1.00
C ILE A 45 5.85 5.35 1.94
N GLU A 46 5.48 5.39 3.22
CA GLU A 46 5.89 4.45 4.26
C GLU A 46 4.65 3.77 4.83
N VAL A 47 4.82 2.56 5.36
CA VAL A 47 3.73 1.82 5.99
C VAL A 47 4.18 1.35 7.36
N GLU A 48 3.43 1.74 8.38
CA GLU A 48 3.56 1.23 9.73
C GLU A 48 2.34 0.35 10.02
N THR A 49 2.54 -0.87 10.48
CA THR A 49 1.43 -1.80 10.66
C THR A 49 1.75 -2.85 11.72
N GLU A 50 0.70 -3.25 12.44
CA GLU A 50 0.71 -4.39 13.34
C GLU A 50 -0.45 -5.30 12.96
N GLU A 51 -0.16 -6.57 12.66
CA GLU A 51 -1.15 -7.56 12.27
C GLU A 51 -2.16 -7.78 13.41
N GLY A 52 -3.45 -7.73 13.08
CA GLY A 52 -4.55 -7.74 14.04
C GLY A 52 -4.99 -6.35 14.51
N GLU A 53 -4.12 -5.34 14.46
CA GLU A 53 -4.33 -4.06 15.13
C GLU A 53 -4.52 -2.89 14.15
N TYR A 54 -3.51 -2.53 13.35
CA TYR A 54 -3.55 -1.33 12.52
C TYR A 54 -2.68 -1.41 11.27
N ALA A 55 -3.04 -0.59 10.29
CA ALA A 55 -2.20 -0.26 9.15
C ALA A 55 -2.29 1.26 8.95
N GLU A 56 -1.15 1.91 8.94
CA GLU A 56 -0.97 3.35 8.77
C GLU A 56 -0.08 3.59 7.55
N PHE A 57 -0.51 4.50 6.67
CA PHE A 57 0.22 4.87 5.46
C PHE A 57 0.65 6.32 5.60
N ILE A 58 1.97 6.56 5.59
CA ILE A 58 2.57 7.86 5.79
C ILE A 58 3.06 8.37 4.43
N ILE A 59 2.52 9.51 3.99
CA ILE A 59 2.85 10.11 2.70
C ILE A 59 3.64 11.40 2.94
N THR A 60 4.83 11.47 2.38
CA THR A 60 5.68 12.67 2.41
C THR A 60 5.87 13.19 0.98
N LEU A 61 5.61 14.48 0.76
CA LEU A 61 5.84 15.15 -0.52
C LEU A 61 6.95 16.21 -0.38
N PRO A 62 7.75 16.45 -1.43
CA PRO A 62 8.69 17.56 -1.47
C PRO A 62 7.98 18.92 -1.33
N LYS A 63 8.72 19.94 -0.86
CA LYS A 63 8.23 21.32 -0.71
C LYS A 63 8.10 22.05 -2.05
#